data_AF-A0A8K0A4Y7-F1
#
_entry.id   AF-A0A8K0A4Y7-F1
#
_cell.length_a   1.000
_cell.length_b   1.000
_cell.length_c   1.000
_cell.angle_alpha   90.00
_cell.angle_beta   90.00
_cell.angle_gamma   90.00
#
_symmetry.space_group_name_H-M   'P 1'
#
loop_
_entity.id
_entity.type
_entity.pdbx_description
1 polymer ?
#
loop_
_entity_poly.entity_id
_entity_poly.type
_entity_poly.pdbx_seq_one_letter_code
_entity_poly.pdbx_strand_id
1 'polypeptide(L)'
;MLDKRFRAECAQHGIQIPYPPANRYETLLKQRHVQILGRSVDLNRLITQRISTAMQKSLDVAIGRFESGDLTGIVELECLTEVNRLTHKLLSEHVSLMDFEAMFREANHNVSAPYGRITLHVFWELNYDFLPNYCYNNSTNRFVRAVFPLSQEVNRERAPPNTPQDVYGTKVLNNAYGHIYNLYTGFVGSPHFRAISHLLGYQGIAVVMEELLKIIKSLIQGSIRQYVKTLMDSMPKICKLPRFDYGSPAVLEYYYAQLQDIINYPELKTEVFQSFREVGNAVLFCLLCEQSLSQEEVRDLLHAAPFQNIIPRQYVKEGEKPEAKMKKLEQKYQALQVTSVIEKLGTPQQAAIAREGDLLTKERLCCGLSMFEIILTRIKTFLEDQIWHGPPPANGVMNIDECTEFHRLWSAMQIVYCMPVGENEFTVEQCFGDSLNWAGCLMTILLGQQRRFEALDFAYHILKINKADLKDDVIKGVNLRRMCDRIRKFQILNTQIFATVNKYMKSGDADSLPVEHVRCFQPPIHQSLASSC
;
A
#
# COMPACT_ATOMS: atom_id res chain seq x y z
N MET A 1 14.18 16.58 19.98
CA MET A 1 13.55 16.01 18.77
C MET A 1 14.32 16.39 17.52
N LEU A 2 14.71 17.66 17.31
CA LEU A 2 15.50 18.05 16.13
C LEU A 2 16.82 17.25 16.07
N ASP A 3 17.12 16.72 14.89
CA ASP A 3 18.31 15.90 14.68
C ASP A 3 19.61 16.66 14.98
N LYS A 4 20.50 16.00 15.71
CA LYS A 4 21.76 16.61 16.17
C LYS A 4 22.73 16.81 15.01
N ARG A 5 22.75 15.89 14.05
CA ARG A 5 23.63 15.97 12.87
C ARG A 5 23.19 17.09 11.94
N PHE A 6 21.90 17.19 11.65
CA PHE A 6 21.32 18.30 10.90
C PHE A 6 21.70 19.65 11.49
N ARG A 7 21.56 19.81 12.82
CA ARG A 7 21.97 21.05 13.51
C ARG A 7 23.47 21.34 13.35
N ALA A 8 24.32 20.32 13.44
CA ALA A 8 25.76 20.47 13.28
C ALA A 8 26.14 20.87 11.84
N GLU A 9 25.50 20.28 10.83
CA GLU A 9 25.71 20.60 9.42
C GLU A 9 25.24 22.03 9.09
N CYS A 10 24.07 22.45 9.59
CA CYS A 10 23.61 23.84 9.47
C CYS A 10 24.62 24.83 10.06
N ALA A 11 25.18 24.52 11.24
CA ALA A 11 26.18 25.38 11.87
C ALA A 11 27.47 25.50 11.04
N GLN A 12 27.91 24.42 10.39
CA GLN A 12 29.05 24.45 9.46
C GLN A 12 28.80 25.35 8.23
N HIS A 13 27.54 25.49 7.82
CA HIS A 13 27.12 26.34 6.70
C HIS A 13 26.70 27.76 7.13
N GLY A 14 27.01 28.16 8.37
CA GLY A 14 26.70 29.49 8.90
C GLY A 14 25.24 29.70 9.33
N ILE A 15 24.39 28.66 9.25
CA ILE A 15 23.00 28.71 9.68
C ILE A 15 22.91 28.25 11.13
N GLN A 16 22.92 29.21 12.07
CA GLN A 16 22.77 28.88 13.49
C GLN A 16 21.30 28.65 13.85
N ILE A 17 21.00 27.44 14.32
CA ILE A 17 19.74 27.14 14.99
C ILE A 17 20.03 27.29 16.49
N PRO A 18 19.55 28.35 17.17
CA PRO A 18 19.85 28.56 18.59
C PRO A 18 19.18 27.49 19.44
N TYR A 19 19.78 27.21 20.61
CA TYR A 19 19.08 26.50 21.67
C TYR A 19 18.12 27.46 22.37
N PRO A 20 16.91 27.02 22.77
CA PRO A 20 16.02 27.87 23.52
C PRO A 20 16.67 28.24 24.88
N PRO A 21 16.57 29.51 25.32
CA PRO A 21 17.11 29.92 26.61
C PRO A 21 16.37 29.22 27.75
N ALA A 22 17.09 28.76 28.75
CA ALA A 22 16.49 28.20 29.95
C ALA A 22 15.72 29.27 30.73
N ASN A 23 14.56 28.90 31.28
CA ASN A 23 13.74 29.79 32.10
C ASN A 23 13.25 29.06 33.36
N ARG A 24 12.82 29.80 34.38
CA ARG A 24 12.45 29.28 35.71
C ARG A 24 10.96 29.42 35.98
N TYR A 25 10.13 28.70 35.22
CA TYR A 25 8.67 28.71 35.38
C TYR A 25 8.18 27.80 36.52
N GLU A 26 8.99 26.86 37.00
CA GLU A 26 8.60 25.85 37.99
C GLU A 26 8.03 26.45 39.29
N THR A 27 8.62 27.54 39.79
CA THR A 27 8.19 28.18 41.04
C THR A 27 6.79 28.78 40.91
N LEU A 28 6.46 29.35 39.74
CA LEU A 28 5.13 29.86 39.42
C LEU A 28 4.13 28.71 39.25
N LEU A 29 4.53 27.65 38.55
CA LEU A 29 3.69 26.47 38.32
C LEU A 29 3.39 25.71 39.62
N LYS A 30 4.20 25.84 40.67
CA LYS A 30 3.93 25.23 41.99
C LYS A 30 2.97 26.03 42.87
N GLN A 31 2.65 27.29 42.53
CA GLN A 31 1.79 28.13 43.36
C GLN A 31 0.33 27.64 43.34
N ARG A 32 -0.20 27.26 44.52
CA ARG A 32 -1.58 26.80 44.71
C ARG A 32 -2.47 27.78 45.50
N HIS A 33 -1.87 28.78 46.17
CA HIS A 33 -2.58 29.66 47.10
C HIS A 33 -1.92 31.05 47.18
N VAL A 34 -1.85 31.77 46.06
CA VAL A 34 -1.32 33.14 46.01
C VAL A 34 -2.32 34.09 46.66
N GLN A 35 -1.90 34.81 47.70
CA GLN A 35 -2.76 35.77 48.42
C GLN A 35 -2.76 37.12 47.70
N ILE A 36 -3.91 37.52 47.16
CA ILE A 36 -4.08 38.81 46.46
C ILE A 36 -5.43 39.41 46.87
N LEU A 37 -5.40 40.62 47.46
CA LEU A 37 -6.61 41.37 47.84
C LEU A 37 -7.59 40.55 48.71
N GLY A 38 -7.07 39.77 49.66
CA GLY A 38 -7.85 38.92 50.55
C GLY A 38 -8.38 37.62 49.93
N ARG A 39 -8.05 37.32 48.66
CA ARG A 39 -8.39 36.06 47.99
C ARG A 39 -7.17 35.13 47.93
N SER A 40 -7.42 33.83 48.11
CA SER A 40 -6.46 32.77 47.81
C SER A 40 -6.64 32.31 46.36
N VAL A 41 -5.66 32.56 45.50
CA VAL A 41 -5.70 32.24 44.07
C VAL A 41 -4.84 31.01 43.78
N ASP A 42 -5.46 29.96 43.22
CA ASP A 42 -4.74 28.82 42.67
C ASP A 42 -4.23 29.16 41.26
N LEU A 43 -3.00 29.68 41.21
CA LEU A 43 -2.35 30.07 39.97
C LEU A 43 -2.10 28.87 39.05
N ASN A 44 -1.74 27.71 39.60
CA ASN A 44 -1.53 26.49 38.81
C ASN A 44 -2.80 26.05 38.09
N ARG A 45 -3.96 26.09 38.76
CA ARG A 45 -5.24 25.76 38.12
C ARG A 45 -5.52 26.68 36.92
N LEU A 46 -5.34 27.99 37.08
CA LEU A 46 -5.57 28.96 36.00
C LEU A 46 -4.60 28.78 34.83
N ILE A 47 -3.33 28.48 35.12
CA ILE A 47 -2.33 28.19 34.08
C ILE A 47 -2.67 26.89 33.36
N THR A 48 -3.04 25.85 34.10
CA THR A 48 -3.44 24.53 33.54
C THR A 48 -4.59 24.67 32.55
N GLN A 49 -5.61 25.49 32.86
CA GLN A 49 -6.72 25.75 31.95
C GLN A 49 -6.24 26.32 30.61
N ARG A 50 -5.33 27.31 30.64
CA ARG A 50 -4.79 27.93 29.41
C ARG A 50 -3.89 26.97 28.62
N ILE A 51 -3.06 26.20 29.34
CA ILE A 51 -2.19 25.19 28.71
C ILE A 51 -3.03 24.11 28.04
N SER A 52 -4.10 23.63 28.70
CA SER A 52 -5.00 22.64 28.12
C SER A 52 -5.62 23.12 26.81
N THR A 53 -6.10 24.37 26.77
CA THR A 53 -6.64 24.97 25.53
C THR A 53 -5.56 25.11 24.45
N ALA A 54 -4.35 25.53 24.81
CA ALA A 54 -3.24 25.67 23.86
C ALA A 54 -2.78 24.32 23.28
N MET A 55 -2.74 23.27 24.12
CA MET A 55 -2.45 21.90 23.69
C MET A 55 -3.52 21.39 22.72
N GLN A 56 -4.80 21.58 23.05
CA GLN A 56 -5.90 21.18 22.16
C GLN A 56 -5.81 21.89 20.81
N LYS A 57 -5.54 23.20 20.82
CA LYS A 57 -5.32 24.01 19.61
C LYS A 57 -4.14 23.51 18.79
N SER A 58 -3.03 23.13 19.43
CA SER A 58 -1.82 22.66 18.72
C SER A 58 -2.08 21.34 18.00
N LEU A 59 -2.86 20.44 18.60
CA LEU A 59 -3.31 19.20 17.97
C LEU A 59 -4.26 19.47 16.80
N ASP A 60 -5.23 20.37 16.98
CA ASP A 60 -6.15 20.77 15.92
C ASP A 60 -5.44 21.40 14.71
N VAL A 61 -4.45 22.27 14.97
CA VAL A 61 -3.59 22.86 13.93
C VAL A 61 -2.76 21.79 13.22
N ALA A 62 -2.24 20.79 13.94
CA ALA A 62 -1.47 19.71 13.32
C ALA A 62 -2.33 18.93 12.31
N ILE A 63 -3.55 18.56 12.70
CA ILE A 63 -4.49 17.82 11.84
C ILE A 63 -4.97 18.71 10.69
N GLY A 64 -5.35 19.97 10.96
CA GLY A 64 -5.79 20.91 9.93
C GLY A 64 -4.71 21.26 8.90
N ARG A 65 -3.43 21.22 9.28
CA ARG A 65 -2.31 21.33 8.33
C ARG A 65 -2.26 20.13 7.39
N PHE A 66 -2.47 18.92 7.90
CA PHE A 66 -2.52 17.72 7.06
C PHE A 66 -3.71 17.75 6.10
N GLU A 67 -4.90 18.16 6.56
CA GLU A 67 -6.10 18.30 5.72
C GLU A 67 -5.92 19.31 4.57
N SER A 68 -5.03 20.29 4.72
CA SER A 68 -4.71 21.26 3.67
C SER A 68 -3.66 20.78 2.66
N GLY A 69 -3.01 19.65 2.92
CA GLY A 69 -1.94 19.08 2.11
C GLY A 69 -2.32 17.76 1.45
N ASP A 70 -1.40 17.22 0.64
CA ASP A 70 -1.57 15.90 0.03
C ASP A 70 -1.17 14.76 0.99
N LEU A 71 -1.35 13.51 0.54
CA LEU A 71 -1.02 12.31 1.31
C LEU A 71 0.43 12.28 1.83
N THR A 72 1.37 12.95 1.15
CA THR A 72 2.79 12.93 1.55
C THR A 72 3.04 13.65 2.88
N GLY A 73 2.17 14.60 3.25
CA GLY A 73 2.23 15.37 4.48
C GLY A 73 2.01 14.55 5.76
N ILE A 74 1.55 13.29 5.64
CA ILE A 74 1.28 12.44 6.81
C ILE A 74 2.53 12.17 7.66
N VAL A 75 3.73 12.19 7.05
CA VAL A 75 5.00 12.01 7.76
C VAL A 75 5.32 13.24 8.63
N GLU A 76 4.99 14.45 8.15
CA GLU A 76 5.10 15.68 8.97
C GLU A 76 4.10 15.62 10.14
N LEU A 77 2.86 15.19 9.87
CA LEU A 77 1.81 15.04 10.88
C LEU A 77 2.22 14.08 11.99
N GLU A 78 2.77 12.90 11.66
CA GLU A 78 3.23 11.93 12.65
C GLU A 78 4.29 12.56 13.58
N CYS A 79 5.29 13.24 13.01
CA CYS A 79 6.30 13.91 13.83
C CYS A 79 5.70 15.03 14.68
N LEU A 80 4.83 15.86 14.10
CA LEU A 80 4.21 16.95 14.84
C LEU A 80 3.34 16.43 15.99
N THR A 81 2.69 15.28 15.81
CA THR A 81 1.97 14.58 16.88
C THR A 81 2.93 14.13 17.98
N GLU A 82 4.12 13.60 17.64
CA GLU A 82 5.14 13.23 18.62
C GLU A 82 5.79 14.43 19.34
N VAL A 83 5.93 15.57 18.66
CA VAL A 83 6.36 16.83 19.29
C VAL A 83 5.31 17.31 20.30
N ASN A 84 4.03 17.22 19.95
CA ASN A 84 2.93 17.51 20.88
C ASN A 84 2.90 16.52 22.05
N ARG A 85 3.14 15.22 21.81
CA ARG A 85 3.23 14.19 22.87
C ARG A 85 4.36 14.49 23.85
N LEU A 86 5.55 14.87 23.35
CA LEU A 86 6.66 15.29 24.20
C LEU A 86 6.33 16.56 24.98
N THR A 87 5.64 17.52 24.35
CA THR A 87 5.22 18.77 25.00
C THR A 87 4.24 18.48 26.15
N HIS A 88 3.24 17.62 25.92
CA HIS A 88 2.33 17.13 26.95
C HIS A 88 3.08 16.46 28.11
N LYS A 89 4.03 15.57 27.81
CA LYS A 89 4.84 14.89 28.83
C LYS A 89 5.60 15.88 29.72
N LEU A 90 6.30 16.86 29.14
CA LEU A 90 7.07 17.87 29.88
C LEU A 90 6.16 18.76 30.74
N LEU A 91 4.97 19.12 30.24
CA LEU A 91 4.01 19.92 30.99
C LEU A 91 3.38 19.13 32.15
N SER A 92 3.11 17.84 31.93
CA SER A 92 2.47 16.96 32.91
C SER A 92 3.30 16.74 34.19
N GLU A 93 4.61 17.03 34.15
CA GLU A 93 5.48 17.04 35.34
C GLU A 93 5.13 18.17 36.33
N HIS A 94 4.37 19.17 35.91
CA HIS A 94 4.07 20.37 36.71
C HIS A 94 2.58 20.74 36.78
N VAL A 95 1.79 20.33 35.77
CA VAL A 95 0.34 20.59 35.69
C VAL A 95 -0.43 19.28 35.47
N SER A 96 -1.66 19.22 35.95
CA SER A 96 -2.53 18.06 35.73
C SER A 96 -3.32 18.25 34.43
N LEU A 97 -2.83 17.67 33.34
CA LEU A 97 -3.51 17.69 32.05
C LEU A 97 -4.41 16.46 31.87
N MET A 98 -5.35 16.54 30.94
CA MET A 98 -6.06 15.35 30.45
C MET A 98 -5.07 14.41 29.76
N ASP A 99 -5.41 13.13 29.68
CA ASP A 99 -4.60 12.15 28.97
C ASP A 99 -4.38 12.55 27.51
N PHE A 100 -3.16 12.35 27.00
CA PHE A 100 -2.81 12.79 25.64
C PHE A 100 -3.68 12.11 24.58
N GLU A 101 -3.99 10.82 24.74
CA GLU A 101 -4.81 10.10 23.77
C GLU A 101 -6.24 10.62 23.75
N ALA A 102 -6.78 11.04 24.90
CA ALA A 102 -8.08 11.69 24.98
C ALA A 102 -8.09 13.03 24.22
N MET A 103 -7.09 13.88 24.45
CA MET A 103 -6.94 15.17 23.75
C MET A 103 -6.77 14.99 22.24
N PHE A 104 -5.95 14.01 21.84
CA PHE A 104 -5.72 13.69 20.42
C PHE A 104 -6.98 13.15 19.74
N ARG A 105 -7.70 12.22 20.38
CA ARG A 105 -8.98 11.73 19.85
C ARG A 105 -10.01 12.84 19.74
N GLU A 106 -10.07 13.75 20.70
CA GLU A 106 -10.95 14.93 20.63
C GLU A 106 -10.59 15.81 19.44
N ALA A 107 -9.31 16.16 19.24
CA ALA A 107 -8.87 16.97 18.10
C ALA A 107 -9.12 16.28 16.74
N ASN A 108 -8.95 14.96 16.71
CA ASN A 108 -9.21 14.12 15.54
C ASN A 108 -10.71 13.82 15.33
N HIS A 109 -11.60 14.35 16.17
CA HIS A 109 -13.05 14.05 16.17
C HIS A 109 -13.36 12.55 16.27
N ASN A 110 -12.50 11.78 16.93
CA ASN A 110 -12.57 10.31 17.05
C ASN A 110 -13.02 9.86 18.46
N VAL A 111 -13.95 10.61 19.06
CA VAL A 111 -14.55 10.29 20.37
C VAL A 111 -15.99 9.83 20.20
N SER A 112 -16.80 10.65 19.51
CA SER A 112 -18.20 10.35 19.20
C SER A 112 -18.40 9.73 17.81
N ALA A 113 -17.38 9.75 16.97
CA ALA A 113 -17.38 9.15 15.64
C ALA A 113 -16.39 7.97 15.59
N PRO A 114 -16.67 6.95 14.76
CA PRO A 114 -15.81 5.77 14.62
C PRO A 114 -14.52 6.04 13.83
N TYR A 115 -14.50 7.11 13.01
CA TYR A 115 -13.37 7.45 12.16
C TYR A 115 -13.03 8.92 12.35
N GLY A 116 -11.76 9.17 12.68
CA GLY A 116 -11.25 10.52 12.83
C GLY A 116 -10.97 11.23 11.52
N ARG A 117 -10.76 12.54 11.61
CA ARG A 117 -10.36 13.44 10.53
C ARG A 117 -9.18 12.93 9.70
N ILE A 118 -8.14 12.41 10.35
CA ILE A 118 -6.95 11.88 9.67
C ILE A 118 -7.31 10.72 8.74
N THR A 119 -8.11 9.75 9.22
CA THR A 119 -8.55 8.59 8.42
C THR A 119 -9.39 9.03 7.22
N LEU A 120 -10.30 9.98 7.44
CA LEU A 120 -11.15 10.52 6.38
C LEU A 120 -10.34 11.26 5.32
N HIS A 121 -9.35 12.07 5.74
CA HIS A 121 -8.46 12.78 4.81
C HIS A 121 -7.58 11.83 4.02
N VAL A 122 -7.02 10.79 4.66
CA VAL A 122 -6.26 9.75 3.96
C VAL A 122 -7.12 9.10 2.87
N PHE A 123 -8.35 8.70 3.18
CA PHE A 123 -9.24 8.12 2.17
C PHE A 123 -9.57 9.13 1.05
N TRP A 124 -9.83 10.38 1.39
CA TRP A 124 -10.10 11.44 0.42
C TRP A 124 -8.93 11.66 -0.54
N GLU A 125 -7.72 11.81 -0.02
CA GLU A 125 -6.49 11.92 -0.81
C GLU A 125 -6.21 10.67 -1.64
N LEU A 126 -6.54 9.47 -1.11
CA LEU A 126 -6.43 8.25 -1.89
C LEU A 126 -7.32 8.30 -3.14
N ASN A 127 -8.60 8.61 -2.94
CA ASN A 127 -9.60 8.61 -4.00
C ASN A 127 -9.35 9.70 -5.05
N TYR A 128 -8.99 10.92 -4.62
CA TYR A 128 -8.93 12.07 -5.52
C TYR A 128 -7.53 12.40 -6.06
N ASP A 129 -6.44 11.99 -5.38
CA ASP A 129 -5.08 12.30 -5.82
C ASP A 129 -4.22 11.04 -6.03
N PHE A 130 -4.09 10.17 -5.03
CA PHE A 130 -3.14 9.05 -5.08
C PHE A 130 -3.45 8.07 -6.21
N LEU A 131 -4.65 7.49 -6.21
CA LEU A 131 -5.07 6.52 -7.21
C LEU A 131 -4.96 7.09 -8.64
N PRO A 132 -5.48 8.30 -8.92
CA PRO A 132 -5.48 8.83 -10.27
C PRO A 132 -4.19 9.56 -10.67
N ASN A 133 -3.23 9.90 -9.80
CA ASN A 133 -2.06 10.70 -10.21
C ASN A 133 -0.69 10.07 -9.93
N TYR A 134 -0.61 8.92 -9.27
CA TYR A 134 0.68 8.32 -8.93
C TYR A 134 1.03 7.11 -9.79
N CYS A 135 2.33 6.96 -10.04
CA CYS A 135 2.96 5.87 -10.78
C CYS A 135 3.82 5.04 -9.83
N TYR A 136 3.50 3.77 -9.67
CA TYR A 136 4.33 2.86 -8.87
C TYR A 136 5.60 2.46 -9.63
N ASN A 137 6.73 2.42 -8.92
CA ASN A 137 7.97 1.84 -9.41
C ASN A 137 8.38 0.69 -8.50
N ASN A 138 8.26 -0.54 -9.02
CA ASN A 138 8.53 -1.77 -8.28
C ASN A 138 10.01 -1.91 -7.87
N SER A 139 10.94 -1.32 -8.62
CA SER A 139 12.37 -1.41 -8.33
C SER A 139 12.77 -0.58 -7.11
N THR A 140 12.11 0.57 -6.92
CA THR A 140 12.39 1.47 -5.79
C THR A 140 11.40 1.31 -4.64
N ASN A 141 10.31 0.57 -4.86
CA ASN A 141 9.17 0.45 -3.95
C ASN A 141 8.61 1.83 -3.54
N ARG A 142 8.43 2.70 -4.55
CA ARG A 142 7.94 4.07 -4.36
C ARG A 142 6.96 4.43 -5.46
N PHE A 143 6.00 5.26 -5.09
CA PHE A 143 5.14 5.96 -6.02
C PHE A 143 5.69 7.36 -6.26
N VAL A 144 5.63 7.82 -7.51
CA VAL A 144 5.95 9.18 -7.91
C VAL A 144 4.78 9.76 -8.69
N ARG A 145 4.62 11.09 -8.68
CA ARG A 145 3.55 11.72 -9.48
C ARG A 145 3.78 11.45 -10.97
N ALA A 146 2.71 11.18 -11.69
CA ALA A 146 2.73 11.01 -13.13
C ALA A 146 3.22 12.30 -13.80
N VAL A 147 4.04 12.15 -14.84
CA VAL A 147 4.60 13.31 -15.57
C VAL A 147 3.51 14.10 -16.30
N PHE A 148 2.44 13.41 -16.71
CA PHE A 148 1.27 14.00 -17.34
C PHE A 148 0.01 13.60 -16.56
N PRO A 149 -0.47 14.45 -15.63
CA PRO A 149 -1.68 14.16 -14.89
C PRO A 149 -2.88 14.22 -15.84
N LEU A 150 -3.62 13.11 -15.91
CA LEU A 150 -4.86 13.01 -16.68
C LEU A 150 -6.08 13.44 -15.86
N SER A 151 -5.95 13.47 -14.54
CA SER A 151 -7.01 13.87 -13.63
C SER A 151 -6.91 15.34 -13.22
N GLN A 152 -8.03 15.90 -12.75
CA GLN A 152 -8.10 17.31 -12.35
C GLN A 152 -7.25 17.57 -11.10
N GLU A 153 -6.67 18.77 -11.02
CA GLU A 153 -6.00 19.20 -9.79
C GLU A 153 -6.99 19.26 -8.63
N VAL A 154 -6.60 18.64 -7.53
CA VAL A 154 -7.39 18.59 -6.31
C VAL A 154 -7.34 19.96 -5.63
N ASN A 155 -8.49 20.65 -5.56
CA ASN A 155 -8.60 21.91 -4.84
C ASN A 155 -8.64 21.64 -3.33
N ARG A 156 -7.63 22.09 -2.61
CA ARG A 156 -7.49 21.89 -1.16
C ARG A 156 -7.82 23.15 -0.38
N GLU A 157 -8.44 22.98 0.77
CA GLU A 157 -8.68 24.09 1.68
C GLU A 157 -7.35 24.63 2.23
N ARG A 158 -7.31 25.94 2.50
CA ARG A 158 -6.09 26.55 3.04
C ARG A 158 -5.90 26.16 4.49
N ALA A 159 -4.64 25.92 4.86
CA ALA A 159 -4.26 25.62 6.23
C ALA A 159 -4.80 26.68 7.22
N PRO A 160 -5.23 26.27 8.42
CA PRO A 160 -5.69 27.20 9.45
C PRO A 160 -4.55 28.15 9.88
N PRO A 161 -4.86 29.41 10.21
CA PRO A 161 -3.86 30.36 10.67
C PRO A 161 -3.25 29.88 11.99
N ASN A 162 -1.92 29.82 12.03
CA ASN A 162 -1.19 29.29 13.17
C ASN A 162 -0.11 30.27 13.68
N THR A 163 0.26 30.10 14.95
CA THR A 163 1.43 30.77 15.51
C THR A 163 2.58 29.77 15.64
N PRO A 164 3.86 30.20 15.66
CA PRO A 164 4.98 29.26 15.71
C PRO A 164 4.94 28.28 16.88
N GLN A 165 4.42 28.72 18.03
CA GLN A 165 4.23 27.91 19.23
C GLN A 165 3.18 26.79 19.08
N ASP A 166 2.22 26.94 18.15
CA ASP A 166 1.20 25.91 17.87
C ASP A 166 1.76 24.78 16.98
N VAL A 167 3.03 24.88 16.51
CA VAL A 167 3.67 23.90 15.62
C VAL A 167 4.98 23.38 16.22
N TYR A 168 6.16 23.84 15.76
CA TYR A 168 7.47 23.40 16.25
C TYR A 168 8.10 24.37 17.26
N GLY A 169 7.34 25.36 17.75
CA GLY A 169 7.74 26.29 18.81
C GLY A 169 8.20 27.66 18.30
N THR A 170 9.10 27.70 17.31
CA THR A 170 9.68 28.95 16.79
C THR A 170 9.74 28.97 15.28
N LYS A 171 9.85 30.17 14.67
CA LYS A 171 9.99 30.29 13.20
C LYS A 171 11.21 29.53 12.66
N VAL A 172 12.32 29.55 13.40
CA VAL A 172 13.56 28.84 13.02
C VAL A 172 13.34 27.32 13.03
N LEU A 173 12.65 26.80 14.05
CA LEU A 173 12.34 25.38 14.12
C LEU A 173 11.31 24.97 13.06
N ASN A 174 10.30 25.81 12.78
CA ASN A 174 9.34 25.56 11.71
C ASN A 174 10.05 25.44 10.35
N ASN A 175 10.99 26.33 10.04
CA ASN A 175 11.76 26.25 8.80
C ASN A 175 12.65 25.00 8.77
N ALA A 176 13.31 24.68 9.88
CA ALA A 176 14.17 23.50 9.98
C ALA A 176 13.39 22.20 9.70
N TYR A 177 12.27 21.99 10.38
CA TYR A 177 11.43 20.81 10.14
C TYR A 177 10.76 20.85 8.77
N GLY A 178 10.37 22.02 8.26
CA GLY A 178 9.86 22.17 6.90
C GLY A 178 10.87 21.67 5.84
N HIS A 179 12.16 22.00 5.99
CA HIS A 179 13.21 21.47 5.10
C HIS A 179 13.42 19.96 5.26
N ILE A 180 13.35 19.42 6.48
CA ILE A 180 13.48 17.99 6.73
C ILE A 180 12.33 17.22 6.06
N TYR A 181 11.08 17.68 6.25
CA TYR A 181 9.90 16.99 5.73
C TYR A 181 9.66 17.20 4.24
N ASN A 182 10.23 18.26 3.64
CA ASN A 182 10.24 18.44 2.20
C ASN A 182 10.97 17.31 1.44
N LEU A 183 11.80 16.51 2.12
CA LEU A 183 12.41 15.32 1.52
C LEU A 183 11.40 14.19 1.25
N TYR A 184 10.21 14.26 1.87
CA TYR A 184 9.16 13.24 1.78
C TYR A 184 8.00 13.64 0.85
N THR A 185 8.04 14.82 0.23
CA THR A 185 6.95 15.32 -0.64
C THR A 185 7.03 14.82 -2.08
N GLY A 186 8.23 14.43 -2.53
CA GLY A 186 8.45 13.99 -3.92
C GLY A 186 8.04 12.55 -4.24
N PHE A 187 7.61 11.76 -3.26
CA PHE A 187 7.22 10.36 -3.44
C PHE A 187 6.30 9.88 -2.31
N VAL A 188 5.63 8.74 -2.52
CA VAL A 188 4.97 7.96 -1.46
C VAL A 188 5.65 6.59 -1.38
N GLY A 189 6.04 6.15 -0.19
CA GLY A 189 6.70 4.85 0.00
C GLY A 189 6.65 4.38 1.45
N SER A 190 7.56 3.47 1.82
CA SER A 190 7.61 2.86 3.16
C SER A 190 7.46 3.84 4.35
N PRO A 191 8.12 5.02 4.42
CA PRO A 191 7.92 5.94 5.54
C PRO A 191 6.47 6.45 5.64
N HIS A 192 5.82 6.70 4.50
CA HIS A 192 4.42 7.13 4.46
C HIS A 192 3.48 6.01 4.86
N PHE A 193 3.65 4.80 4.32
CA PHE A 193 2.81 3.66 4.70
C PHE A 193 2.92 3.29 6.18
N ARG A 194 4.10 3.47 6.78
CA ARG A 194 4.30 3.33 8.22
C ARG A 194 3.56 4.40 9.03
N ALA A 195 3.64 5.67 8.62
CA ALA A 195 2.88 6.73 9.28
C ALA A 195 1.37 6.51 9.14
N ILE A 196 0.91 6.01 7.98
CA ILE A 196 -0.48 5.61 7.74
C ILE A 196 -0.88 4.48 8.69
N SER A 197 -0.08 3.40 8.80
CA SER A 197 -0.43 2.24 9.64
C SER A 197 -0.55 2.63 11.11
N HIS A 198 0.39 3.44 11.59
CA HIS A 198 0.43 3.91 12.97
C HIS A 198 -0.73 4.87 13.30
N LEU A 199 -1.04 5.86 12.43
CA LEU A 199 -2.07 6.87 12.71
C LEU A 199 -3.50 6.35 12.50
N LEU A 200 -3.73 5.44 11.54
CA LEU A 200 -5.07 4.90 11.27
C LEU A 200 -5.42 3.73 12.22
N GLY A 201 -4.43 2.95 12.63
CA GLY A 201 -4.62 1.69 13.35
C GLY A 201 -5.49 0.68 12.58
N TYR A 202 -5.84 -0.43 13.22
CA TYR A 202 -6.61 -1.51 12.57
C TYR A 202 -7.95 -1.04 12.01
N GLN A 203 -8.70 -0.24 12.78
CA GLN A 203 -10.03 0.20 12.38
C GLN A 203 -9.98 1.16 11.18
N GLY A 204 -9.02 2.09 11.15
CA GLY A 204 -8.84 3.00 10.01
C GLY A 204 -8.37 2.26 8.76
N ILE A 205 -7.44 1.31 8.89
CA ILE A 205 -6.97 0.49 7.77
C ILE A 205 -8.12 -0.35 7.21
N ALA A 206 -8.94 -0.97 8.06
CA ALA A 206 -10.07 -1.80 7.64
C ALA A 206 -11.07 -1.01 6.78
N VAL A 207 -11.49 0.19 7.22
CA VAL A 207 -12.44 1.01 6.44
C VAL A 207 -11.83 1.50 5.13
N VAL A 208 -10.56 1.89 5.13
CA VAL A 208 -9.87 2.29 3.89
C VAL A 208 -9.82 1.12 2.90
N MET A 209 -9.49 -0.09 3.36
CA MET A 209 -9.49 -1.28 2.51
C MET A 209 -10.89 -1.62 1.97
N GLU A 210 -11.94 -1.48 2.78
CA GLU A 210 -13.32 -1.70 2.33
C GLU A 210 -13.77 -0.68 1.28
N GLU A 211 -13.46 0.61 1.47
CA GLU A 211 -13.80 1.64 0.49
C GLU A 211 -12.98 1.49 -0.80
N LEU A 212 -11.69 1.13 -0.72
CA LEU A 212 -10.88 0.81 -1.89
C LEU A 212 -11.46 -0.38 -2.67
N LEU A 213 -11.97 -1.41 -1.99
CA LEU A 213 -12.67 -2.52 -2.65
C LEU A 213 -13.93 -2.06 -3.39
N LYS A 214 -14.68 -1.08 -2.85
CA LYS A 214 -15.84 -0.49 -3.54
C LYS A 214 -15.42 0.30 -4.78
N ILE A 215 -14.32 1.05 -4.70
CA ILE A 215 -13.74 1.75 -5.86
C ILE A 215 -13.33 0.75 -6.94
N ILE A 216 -12.57 -0.29 -6.57
CA ILE A 216 -12.16 -1.36 -7.49
C ILE A 216 -13.38 -2.03 -8.13
N LYS A 217 -14.41 -2.35 -7.35
CA LYS A 217 -15.68 -2.91 -7.86
C LYS A 217 -16.34 -1.96 -8.87
N SER A 218 -16.43 -0.67 -8.54
CA SER A 218 -17.03 0.35 -9.41
C SER A 218 -16.29 0.47 -10.75
N LEU A 219 -14.96 0.51 -10.72
CA LEU A 219 -14.13 0.58 -11.93
C LEU A 219 -14.24 -0.70 -12.77
N ILE A 220 -14.10 -1.88 -12.14
CA ILE A 220 -14.16 -3.17 -12.84
C ILE A 220 -15.54 -3.39 -13.47
N GLN A 221 -16.63 -3.18 -12.71
CA GLN A 221 -17.99 -3.46 -13.18
C GLN A 221 -18.62 -2.32 -13.98
N GLY A 222 -18.04 -1.12 -13.90
CA GLY A 222 -18.45 0.09 -14.60
C GLY A 222 -17.60 0.33 -15.85
N SER A 223 -16.65 1.27 -15.76
CA SER A 223 -15.88 1.78 -16.90
C SER A 223 -15.06 0.68 -17.59
N ILE A 224 -14.29 -0.11 -16.84
CA ILE A 224 -13.40 -1.14 -17.40
C ILE A 224 -14.22 -2.19 -18.15
N ARG A 225 -15.32 -2.67 -17.58
CA ARG A 225 -16.22 -3.62 -18.27
C ARG A 225 -16.77 -3.05 -19.57
N GLN A 226 -17.20 -1.78 -19.57
CA GLN A 226 -17.73 -1.14 -20.78
C GLN A 226 -16.65 -1.03 -21.86
N TYR A 227 -15.45 -0.57 -21.51
CA TYR A 227 -14.32 -0.51 -22.45
C TYR A 227 -13.90 -1.88 -22.94
N VAL A 228 -13.84 -2.88 -22.06
CA VAL A 228 -13.51 -4.27 -22.44
C VAL A 228 -14.53 -4.82 -23.41
N LYS A 229 -15.82 -4.56 -23.21
CA LYS A 229 -16.86 -4.96 -24.17
C LYS A 229 -16.65 -4.30 -25.54
N THR A 230 -16.49 -2.99 -25.58
CA THR A 230 -16.28 -2.24 -26.84
C THR A 230 -14.99 -2.67 -27.57
N LEU A 231 -13.90 -2.86 -26.82
CA LEU A 231 -12.62 -3.30 -27.38
C LEU A 231 -12.66 -4.75 -27.83
N MET A 232 -13.40 -5.63 -27.14
CA MET A 232 -13.58 -7.02 -27.57
C MET A 232 -14.39 -7.12 -28.86
N ASP A 233 -15.37 -6.25 -29.08
CA ASP A 233 -16.09 -6.15 -30.35
C ASP A 233 -15.18 -5.65 -31.50
N SER A 234 -14.14 -4.87 -31.16
CA SER A 234 -13.12 -4.38 -32.10
C SER A 234 -11.94 -5.34 -32.27
N MET A 235 -11.84 -6.40 -31.46
CA MET A 235 -10.78 -7.40 -31.59
C MET A 235 -11.03 -8.29 -32.81
N PRO A 236 -9.96 -8.74 -33.50
CA PRO A 236 -10.09 -9.72 -34.56
C PRO A 236 -10.69 -11.01 -34.00
N LYS A 237 -11.74 -11.56 -34.62
CA LYS A 237 -12.40 -12.79 -34.16
C LYS A 237 -11.42 -13.94 -33.94
N ILE A 238 -10.43 -14.04 -34.82
CA ILE A 238 -9.39 -15.06 -34.83
C ILE A 238 -8.06 -14.36 -35.12
N CYS A 239 -7.07 -14.56 -34.25
CA CYS A 239 -5.71 -14.09 -34.44
C CYS A 239 -4.71 -15.22 -34.16
N LYS A 240 -4.24 -15.84 -35.25
CA LYS A 240 -3.27 -16.94 -35.19
C LYS A 240 -1.88 -16.44 -34.81
N LEU A 241 -1.07 -17.33 -34.24
CA LEU A 241 0.36 -17.13 -34.06
C LEU A 241 1.10 -17.61 -35.33
N PRO A 242 1.68 -16.71 -36.16
CA PRO A 242 2.35 -17.14 -37.38
C PRO A 242 3.57 -18.01 -37.07
N ARG A 243 3.94 -18.91 -38.00
CA ARG A 243 5.10 -19.80 -37.84
C ARG A 243 6.41 -19.02 -37.89
N PHE A 244 7.47 -19.64 -37.37
CA PHE A 244 8.83 -19.07 -37.38
C PHE A 244 9.34 -18.78 -38.80
N ASP A 245 8.88 -19.55 -39.78
CA ASP A 245 9.29 -19.42 -41.19
C ASP A 245 8.95 -18.05 -41.80
N TYR A 246 7.95 -17.35 -41.27
CA TYR A 246 7.57 -16.00 -41.73
C TYR A 246 8.60 -14.93 -41.32
N GLY A 247 9.37 -15.18 -40.25
CA GLY A 247 10.32 -14.22 -39.67
C GLY A 247 9.65 -13.11 -38.84
N SER A 248 10.41 -12.57 -37.91
CA SER A 248 9.96 -11.56 -36.93
C SER A 248 9.45 -10.24 -37.55
N PRO A 249 9.98 -9.72 -38.67
CA PRO A 249 9.43 -8.53 -39.33
C PRO A 249 8.01 -8.73 -39.86
N ALA A 250 7.77 -9.84 -40.58
CA ALA A 250 6.45 -10.15 -41.13
C ALA A 250 5.43 -10.46 -40.03
N VAL A 251 5.86 -11.09 -38.93
CA VAL A 251 5.02 -11.33 -37.75
C VAL A 251 4.60 -10.02 -37.09
N LEU A 252 5.53 -9.06 -36.93
CA LEU A 252 5.19 -7.74 -36.41
C LEU A 252 4.20 -7.01 -37.34
N GLU A 253 4.44 -7.05 -38.65
CA GLU A 253 3.53 -6.45 -39.63
C GLU A 253 2.13 -7.06 -39.58
N TYR A 254 2.05 -8.40 -39.46
CA TYR A 254 0.80 -9.13 -39.29
C TYR A 254 0.04 -8.66 -38.05
N TYR A 255 0.68 -8.59 -36.87
CA TYR A 255 0.00 -8.13 -35.66
C TYR A 255 -0.41 -6.67 -35.74
N TYR A 256 0.39 -5.82 -36.38
CA TYR A 256 0.00 -4.43 -36.60
C TYR A 256 -1.26 -4.32 -37.47
N ALA A 257 -1.37 -5.15 -38.51
CA ALA A 257 -2.56 -5.18 -39.37
C ALA A 257 -3.79 -5.74 -38.62
N GLN A 258 -3.63 -6.80 -37.83
CA GLN A 258 -4.73 -7.44 -37.10
C GLN A 258 -5.24 -6.62 -35.91
N LEU A 259 -4.37 -5.80 -35.29
CA LEU A 259 -4.69 -5.03 -34.08
C LEU A 259 -4.85 -3.53 -34.35
N GLN A 260 -4.99 -3.13 -35.62
CA GLN A 260 -5.03 -1.73 -36.02
C GLN A 260 -6.11 -0.92 -35.29
N ASP A 261 -7.29 -1.51 -35.09
CA ASP A 261 -8.42 -0.84 -34.41
C ASP A 261 -8.14 -0.62 -32.92
N ILE A 262 -7.40 -1.53 -32.27
CA ILE A 262 -6.97 -1.38 -30.87
C ILE A 262 -5.83 -0.35 -30.77
N ILE A 263 -4.86 -0.42 -31.68
CA ILE A 263 -3.70 0.49 -31.70
C ILE A 263 -4.16 1.95 -31.88
N ASN A 264 -5.14 2.19 -32.74
CA ASN A 264 -5.66 3.52 -33.05
C ASN A 264 -6.83 3.94 -32.16
N TYR A 265 -7.19 3.16 -31.14
CA TYR A 265 -8.29 3.50 -30.24
C TYR A 265 -7.96 4.78 -29.43
N PRO A 266 -8.67 5.90 -29.63
CA PRO A 266 -8.24 7.20 -29.10
C PRO A 266 -8.19 7.25 -27.57
N GLU A 267 -9.14 6.60 -26.91
CA GLU A 267 -9.31 6.64 -25.45
C GLU A 267 -8.50 5.56 -24.71
N LEU A 268 -7.67 4.79 -25.43
CA LEU A 268 -6.94 3.67 -24.83
C LEU A 268 -6.00 4.13 -23.72
N LYS A 269 -5.27 5.23 -23.95
CA LYS A 269 -4.36 5.77 -22.94
C LYS A 269 -5.08 6.62 -21.91
N THR A 270 -5.99 7.50 -22.33
CA THR A 270 -6.59 8.51 -21.46
C THR A 270 -7.63 7.94 -20.50
N GLU A 271 -8.39 6.93 -20.92
CA GLU A 271 -9.50 6.37 -20.13
C GLU A 271 -9.22 4.93 -19.68
N VAL A 272 -8.80 4.07 -20.62
CA VAL A 272 -8.62 2.64 -20.33
C VAL A 272 -7.41 2.44 -19.42
N PHE A 273 -6.21 2.85 -19.85
CA PHE A 273 -5.00 2.71 -19.03
C PHE A 273 -5.08 3.50 -17.72
N GLN A 274 -5.80 4.62 -17.71
CA GLN A 274 -6.13 5.37 -16.51
C GLN A 274 -6.92 4.53 -15.50
N SER A 275 -8.04 3.93 -15.94
CA SER A 275 -8.88 3.10 -15.08
C SER A 275 -8.12 1.88 -14.53
N PHE A 276 -7.28 1.24 -15.37
CA PHE A 276 -6.42 0.14 -14.92
C PHE A 276 -5.35 0.63 -13.92
N ARG A 277 -4.75 1.80 -14.12
CA ARG A 277 -3.79 2.37 -13.16
C ARG A 277 -4.42 2.56 -11.79
N GLU A 278 -5.63 3.12 -11.72
CA GLU A 278 -6.33 3.35 -10.45
C GLU A 278 -6.60 2.04 -9.70
N VAL A 279 -7.07 1.01 -10.41
CA VAL A 279 -7.22 -0.34 -9.83
C VAL A 279 -5.88 -0.88 -9.33
N GLY A 280 -4.81 -0.72 -10.12
CA GLY A 280 -3.47 -1.16 -9.76
C GLY A 280 -2.93 -0.47 -8.51
N ASN A 281 -3.08 0.86 -8.44
CA ASN A 281 -2.69 1.67 -7.30
C ASN A 281 -3.47 1.27 -6.04
N ALA A 282 -4.77 1.00 -6.15
CA ALA A 282 -5.60 0.58 -5.02
C ALA A 282 -5.16 -0.78 -4.47
N VAL A 283 -4.90 -1.74 -5.36
CA VAL A 283 -4.40 -3.08 -4.98
C VAL A 283 -3.01 -2.98 -4.33
N LEU A 284 -2.11 -2.20 -4.92
CA LEU A 284 -0.77 -1.98 -4.38
C LEU A 284 -0.81 -1.28 -3.02
N PHE A 285 -1.73 -0.32 -2.83
CA PHE A 285 -1.92 0.34 -1.54
C PHE A 285 -2.28 -0.69 -0.47
N CYS A 286 -3.24 -1.58 -0.75
CA CYS A 286 -3.62 -2.64 0.18
C CYS A 286 -2.45 -3.57 0.53
N LEU A 287 -1.68 -4.00 -0.47
CA LEU A 287 -0.49 -4.84 -0.28
C LEU A 287 0.58 -4.16 0.59
N LEU A 288 0.93 -2.92 0.27
CA LEU A 288 2.01 -2.19 0.96
C LEU A 288 1.60 -1.72 2.36
N CYS A 289 0.31 -1.42 2.56
CA CYS A 289 -0.25 -1.11 3.86
C CYS A 289 -0.19 -2.33 4.79
N GLU A 290 -0.58 -3.52 4.31
CA GLU A 290 -0.46 -4.76 5.08
C GLU A 290 0.99 -5.11 5.43
N GLN A 291 1.92 -4.94 4.47
CA GLN A 291 3.34 -5.16 4.73
C GLN A 291 3.87 -4.21 5.83
N SER A 292 3.43 -2.95 5.83
CA SER A 292 3.83 -1.96 6.83
C SER A 292 3.24 -2.29 8.20
N LEU A 293 1.96 -2.67 8.26
CA LEU A 293 1.31 -3.14 9.47
C LEU A 293 2.02 -4.37 10.06
N SER A 294 2.39 -5.33 9.21
CA SER A 294 3.13 -6.53 9.64
C SER A 294 4.48 -6.18 10.28
N GLN A 295 5.19 -5.19 9.75
CA GLN A 295 6.46 -4.71 10.32
C GLN A 295 6.26 -4.03 11.69
N GLU A 296 5.17 -3.27 11.83
CA GLU A 296 4.79 -2.61 13.08
C GLU A 296 4.44 -3.65 14.16
N GLU A 297 3.60 -4.62 13.83
CA GLU A 297 3.20 -5.68 14.75
C GLU A 297 4.37 -6.56 15.21
N VAL A 298 5.28 -6.93 14.31
CA VAL A 298 6.48 -7.70 14.69
C VAL A 298 7.34 -6.90 15.68
N ARG A 299 7.45 -5.59 15.49
CA ARG A 299 8.17 -4.73 16.44
C ARG A 299 7.49 -4.71 17.80
N ASP A 300 6.16 -4.62 17.85
CA ASP A 300 5.39 -4.69 19.09
C ASP A 300 5.61 -6.02 19.80
N LEU A 301 5.55 -7.15 19.07
CA LEU A 301 5.79 -8.48 19.61
C LEU A 301 7.21 -8.65 20.16
N LEU A 302 8.21 -8.08 19.50
CA LEU A 302 9.60 -8.10 19.99
C LEU A 302 9.75 -7.31 21.30
N HIS A 303 9.02 -6.20 21.45
CA HIS A 303 8.99 -5.44 22.71
C HIS A 303 8.17 -6.13 23.81
N ALA A 304 7.13 -6.88 23.43
CA ALA A 304 6.29 -7.65 24.36
C ALA A 304 6.96 -8.95 24.84
N ALA A 305 7.82 -9.56 24.02
CA ALA A 305 8.43 -10.87 24.25
C ALA A 305 9.00 -11.09 25.68
N PRO A 306 9.76 -10.15 26.29
CA PRO A 306 10.28 -10.32 27.65
C PRO A 306 9.19 -10.45 28.73
N PHE A 307 8.03 -9.81 28.51
CA PHE A 307 6.91 -9.77 29.44
C PHE A 307 5.95 -10.95 29.27
N GLN A 308 6.05 -11.65 28.12
CA GLN A 308 5.21 -12.80 27.73
C GLN A 308 5.96 -14.14 27.79
N ASN A 309 7.14 -14.17 28.42
CA ASN A 309 7.99 -15.37 28.53
C ASN A 309 8.48 -15.93 27.18
N ILE A 310 8.66 -15.08 26.17
CA ILE A 310 9.22 -15.48 24.87
C ILE A 310 10.73 -15.24 24.91
N ILE A 311 11.50 -16.33 24.99
CA ILE A 311 12.97 -16.28 25.12
C ILE A 311 13.60 -16.79 23.82
N PRO A 312 14.52 -16.03 23.19
CA PRO A 312 15.18 -16.47 21.97
C PRO A 312 16.10 -17.67 22.24
N ARG A 313 16.23 -18.54 21.23
CA ARG A 313 17.10 -19.71 21.29
C ARG A 313 18.53 -19.30 21.60
N GLN A 314 19.09 -19.90 22.65
CA GLN A 314 20.45 -19.62 23.09
C GLN A 314 21.48 -20.52 22.43
N TYR A 315 22.71 -20.02 22.33
CA TYR A 315 23.86 -20.85 22.03
C TYR A 315 24.11 -21.86 23.15
N VAL A 316 24.29 -23.13 22.78
CA VAL A 316 24.51 -24.25 23.71
C VAL A 316 25.93 -24.76 23.49
N LYS A 317 26.75 -24.77 24.54
CA LYS A 317 28.12 -25.30 24.47
C LYS A 317 28.10 -26.83 24.46
N GLU A 318 29.16 -27.43 23.95
CA GLU A 318 29.33 -28.88 23.94
C GLU A 318 29.25 -29.45 25.37
N GLY A 319 28.37 -30.42 25.60
CA GLY A 319 28.08 -30.99 26.92
C GLY A 319 26.94 -30.30 27.71
N GLU A 320 26.41 -29.15 27.25
CA GLU A 320 25.22 -28.52 27.86
C GLU A 320 23.93 -29.06 27.24
N LYS A 321 22.90 -29.30 28.07
CA LYS A 321 21.55 -29.61 27.58
C LYS A 321 20.77 -28.32 27.27
N PRO A 322 20.20 -28.15 26.06
CA PRO A 322 19.44 -26.96 25.69
C PRO A 322 18.28 -26.66 26.65
N GLU A 323 17.52 -27.70 27.02
CA GLU A 323 16.35 -27.59 27.92
C GLU A 323 16.71 -27.05 29.30
N ALA A 324 17.81 -27.54 29.89
CA ALA A 324 18.26 -27.10 31.20
C ALA A 324 18.67 -25.62 31.19
N LYS A 325 19.23 -25.15 30.07
CA LYS A 325 19.63 -23.75 29.90
C LYS A 325 18.41 -22.82 29.70
N MET A 326 17.43 -23.26 28.91
CA MET A 326 16.16 -22.55 28.74
C MET A 326 15.43 -22.39 30.07
N LYS A 327 15.31 -23.46 30.86
CA LYS A 327 14.65 -23.43 32.18
C LYS A 327 15.32 -22.47 33.17
N LYS A 328 16.66 -22.39 33.17
CA LYS A 328 17.40 -21.41 33.98
C LYS A 328 17.10 -19.97 33.56
N LEU A 329 16.90 -19.71 32.27
CA LEU A 329 16.57 -18.38 31.75
C LEU A 329 15.12 -18.00 32.03
N GLU A 330 14.19 -18.94 31.90
CA GLU A 330 12.80 -18.75 32.34
C GLU A 330 12.75 -18.35 33.81
N GLN A 331 13.50 -19.04 34.68
CA GLN A 331 13.62 -18.67 36.09
C GLN A 331 14.23 -17.27 36.29
N LYS A 332 15.27 -16.92 35.51
CA LYS A 332 15.90 -15.59 35.58
C LYS A 332 14.92 -14.46 35.24
N TYR A 333 14.08 -14.66 34.22
CA TYR A 333 13.15 -13.64 33.72
C TYR A 333 11.73 -13.77 34.28
N GLN A 334 11.49 -14.71 35.20
CA GLN A 334 10.17 -14.94 35.77
C GLN A 334 9.55 -13.68 36.40
N ALA A 335 10.38 -12.81 36.98
CA ALA A 335 9.92 -11.55 37.58
C ALA A 335 9.38 -10.52 36.56
N LEU A 336 9.66 -10.68 35.26
CA LEU A 336 9.18 -9.81 34.20
C LEU A 336 7.82 -10.26 33.64
N GLN A 337 7.37 -11.47 33.96
CA GLN A 337 6.11 -12.02 33.44
C GLN A 337 4.91 -11.28 34.04
N VAL A 338 4.33 -10.36 33.28
CA VAL A 338 3.33 -9.40 33.77
C VAL A 338 2.09 -10.13 34.32
N THR A 339 1.55 -11.08 33.57
CA THR A 339 0.35 -11.85 33.98
C THR A 339 0.60 -12.63 35.27
N SER A 340 1.70 -13.36 35.37
CA SER A 340 2.04 -14.13 36.58
C SER A 340 2.25 -13.24 37.82
N VAL A 341 2.86 -12.06 37.64
CA VAL A 341 3.09 -11.11 38.74
C VAL A 341 1.78 -10.50 39.21
N ILE A 342 0.92 -10.05 38.30
CA ILE A 342 -0.38 -9.45 38.62
C ILE A 342 -1.33 -10.47 39.24
N GLU A 343 -1.32 -11.73 38.79
CA GLU A 343 -2.13 -12.79 39.41
C GLU A 343 -1.72 -13.08 40.86
N LYS A 344 -0.44 -12.91 41.20
CA LYS A 344 0.08 -13.14 42.56
C LYS A 344 -0.13 -11.95 43.50
N LEU A 345 -0.01 -10.73 42.99
CA LEU A 345 0.08 -9.52 43.82
C LEU A 345 -1.08 -8.53 43.60
N GLY A 346 -1.82 -8.67 42.50
CA GLY A 346 -2.88 -7.76 42.09
C GLY A 346 -4.26 -8.20 42.57
N THR A 347 -5.24 -7.33 42.31
CA THR A 347 -6.65 -7.64 42.56
C THR A 347 -7.23 -8.54 41.46
N PRO A 348 -8.37 -9.22 41.71
CA PRO A 348 -9.05 -10.01 40.68
C PRO A 348 -9.39 -9.20 39.41
N GLN A 349 -9.73 -7.92 39.58
CA GLN A 349 -9.99 -7.00 38.46
C GLN A 349 -8.73 -6.73 37.64
N GLN A 350 -7.60 -6.46 38.30
CA GLN A 350 -6.32 -6.24 37.62
C GLN A 350 -5.86 -7.50 36.87
N ALA A 351 -6.05 -8.68 37.46
CA ALA A 351 -5.72 -9.95 36.82
C ALA A 351 -6.61 -10.24 35.59
N ALA A 352 -7.89 -9.85 35.61
CA ALA A 352 -8.75 -9.94 34.43
C ALA A 352 -8.26 -9.02 33.30
N ILE A 353 -8.01 -7.75 33.62
CA ILE A 353 -7.52 -6.74 32.65
C ILE A 353 -6.16 -7.16 32.07
N ALA A 354 -5.26 -7.68 32.91
CA ALA A 354 -3.93 -8.14 32.46
C ALA A 354 -4.03 -9.32 31.48
N ARG A 355 -4.96 -10.26 31.69
CA ARG A 355 -5.18 -11.39 30.77
C ARG A 355 -5.74 -10.93 29.43
N GLU A 356 -6.67 -9.98 29.43
CA GLU A 356 -7.20 -9.39 28.19
C GLU A 356 -6.11 -8.59 27.44
N GLY A 357 -5.32 -7.78 28.14
CA GLY A 357 -4.22 -7.03 27.54
C GLY A 357 -3.14 -7.94 26.95
N ASP A 358 -2.79 -9.03 27.63
CA ASP A 358 -1.85 -10.03 27.12
C ASP A 358 -2.36 -10.70 25.84
N LEU A 359 -3.65 -11.02 25.78
CA LEU A 359 -4.31 -11.58 24.61
C LEU A 359 -4.20 -10.63 23.40
N LEU A 360 -4.56 -9.36 23.58
CA LEU A 360 -4.49 -8.34 22.52
C LEU A 360 -3.06 -8.04 22.07
N THR A 361 -2.07 -8.25 22.95
CA THR A 361 -0.65 -8.02 22.64
C THR A 361 -0.05 -9.16 21.83
N LYS A 362 -0.39 -10.42 22.14
CA LYS A 362 0.15 -11.59 21.45
C LYS A 362 -0.57 -11.92 20.13
N GLU A 363 -1.87 -11.62 20.04
CA GLU A 363 -2.68 -11.90 18.85
C GLU A 363 -2.60 -10.71 17.88
N ARG A 364 -1.68 -10.83 16.90
CA ARG A 364 -1.46 -9.85 15.84
C ARG A 364 -1.67 -10.52 14.47
N LEU A 365 -1.96 -9.75 13.42
CA LEU A 365 -2.24 -10.31 12.10
C LEU A 365 -1.04 -11.09 11.54
N CYS A 366 0.17 -10.58 11.75
CA CYS A 366 1.42 -11.22 11.32
C CYS A 366 1.68 -12.62 11.93
N CYS A 367 0.92 -13.05 12.94
CA CYS A 367 1.01 -14.39 13.52
C CYS A 367 0.39 -15.50 12.67
N GLY A 368 -0.31 -15.17 11.57
CA GLY A 368 -0.85 -16.18 10.65
C GLY A 368 -2.03 -15.75 9.77
N LEU A 369 -2.38 -14.46 9.74
CA LEU A 369 -3.48 -13.93 8.94
C LEU A 369 -2.93 -13.06 7.80
N SER A 370 -3.63 -13.05 6.67
CA SER A 370 -3.27 -12.28 5.46
C SER A 370 -4.50 -11.54 4.95
N MET A 371 -4.45 -10.20 4.93
CA MET A 371 -5.57 -9.37 4.45
C MET A 371 -5.63 -9.36 2.92
N PHE A 372 -4.47 -9.33 2.26
CA PHE A 372 -4.37 -9.25 0.81
C PHE A 372 -5.01 -10.45 0.13
N GLU A 373 -4.90 -11.66 0.69
CA GLU A 373 -5.58 -12.85 0.19
C GLU A 373 -7.11 -12.67 0.15
N ILE A 374 -7.69 -12.10 1.21
CA ILE A 374 -9.12 -11.82 1.29
C ILE A 374 -9.50 -10.77 0.24
N ILE A 375 -8.68 -9.72 0.06
CA ILE A 375 -8.90 -8.69 -0.94
C ILE A 375 -8.90 -9.30 -2.35
N LEU A 376 -7.92 -10.14 -2.69
CA LEU A 376 -7.85 -10.84 -3.98
C LEU A 376 -9.10 -11.71 -4.21
N THR A 377 -9.54 -12.44 -3.19
CA THR A 377 -10.73 -13.29 -3.24
C THR A 377 -11.99 -12.46 -3.49
N ARG A 378 -12.13 -11.30 -2.86
CA ARG A 378 -13.26 -10.38 -3.11
C ARG A 378 -13.19 -9.74 -4.48
N ILE A 379 -12.01 -9.36 -4.98
CA ILE A 379 -11.87 -8.82 -6.35
C ILE A 379 -12.27 -9.87 -7.38
N LYS A 380 -11.98 -11.14 -7.14
CA LYS A 380 -12.40 -12.24 -8.03
C LYS A 380 -13.91 -12.29 -8.23
N THR A 381 -14.71 -11.99 -7.22
CA THR A 381 -16.19 -11.95 -7.34
C THR A 381 -16.70 -10.75 -8.14
N PHE A 382 -15.85 -9.75 -8.42
CA PHE A 382 -16.23 -8.64 -9.28
C PHE A 382 -16.14 -9.01 -10.78
N LEU A 383 -15.50 -10.14 -11.10
CA LEU A 383 -15.20 -10.62 -12.45
C LEU A 383 -16.11 -11.77 -12.90
N GLU A 384 -17.39 -11.77 -12.50
CA GLU A 384 -18.34 -12.86 -12.78
C GLU A 384 -19.00 -12.78 -14.18
N ASP A 385 -18.90 -11.65 -14.87
CA ASP A 385 -19.50 -11.49 -16.20
C ASP A 385 -18.84 -12.43 -17.23
N GLN A 386 -19.65 -13.05 -18.08
CA GLN A 386 -19.22 -13.90 -19.19
C GLN A 386 -18.26 -13.20 -20.16
N ILE A 387 -18.30 -11.85 -20.27
CA ILE A 387 -17.36 -11.11 -21.13
C ILE A 387 -15.89 -11.37 -20.78
N TRP A 388 -15.58 -11.70 -19.53
CA TRP A 388 -14.20 -11.97 -19.10
C TRP A 388 -13.68 -13.34 -19.57
N HIS A 389 -14.59 -14.31 -19.70
CA HIS A 389 -14.29 -15.72 -19.99
C HIS A 389 -14.53 -16.09 -21.46
N GLY A 390 -15.40 -15.36 -22.15
CA GLY A 390 -15.80 -15.70 -23.51
C GLY A 390 -16.62 -16.99 -23.60
N PRO A 391 -17.00 -17.41 -24.82
CA PRO A 391 -17.71 -18.65 -25.04
C PRO A 391 -16.81 -19.88 -24.79
N PRO A 392 -17.41 -21.05 -24.50
CA PRO A 392 -16.66 -22.28 -24.29
C PRO A 392 -15.89 -22.67 -25.57
N PRO A 393 -14.71 -23.29 -25.41
CA PRO A 393 -13.83 -23.57 -26.54
C PRO A 393 -14.38 -24.67 -27.45
N ALA A 394 -14.27 -24.45 -28.76
CA ALA A 394 -14.78 -25.37 -29.79
C ALA A 394 -14.10 -26.75 -29.74
N ASN A 395 -12.82 -26.80 -29.36
CA ASN A 395 -12.07 -28.06 -29.20
C ASN A 395 -12.36 -28.78 -27.86
N GLY A 396 -13.21 -28.21 -27.00
CA GLY A 396 -13.54 -28.76 -25.69
C GLY A 396 -12.43 -28.65 -24.63
N VAL A 397 -11.29 -28.01 -24.95
CA VAL A 397 -10.13 -27.86 -24.06
C VAL A 397 -9.87 -26.39 -23.71
N MET A 398 -9.48 -25.57 -24.68
CA MET A 398 -9.15 -24.15 -24.51
C MET A 398 -9.20 -23.40 -25.84
N ASN A 399 -9.51 -22.11 -25.80
CA ASN A 399 -9.42 -21.22 -26.95
C ASN A 399 -7.94 -21.01 -27.32
N ILE A 400 -7.62 -21.12 -28.61
CA ILE A 400 -6.24 -21.00 -29.10
C ILE A 400 -6.13 -19.79 -30.00
N ASP A 401 -6.85 -19.78 -31.13
CA ASP A 401 -6.76 -18.69 -32.11
C ASP A 401 -7.84 -17.62 -31.86
N GLU A 402 -8.91 -17.97 -31.16
CA GLU A 402 -10.02 -17.09 -30.84
C GLU A 402 -9.59 -15.98 -29.86
N CYS A 403 -10.02 -14.75 -30.13
CA CYS A 403 -9.77 -13.59 -29.26
C CYS A 403 -11.02 -13.23 -28.47
N THR A 404 -11.47 -14.15 -27.61
CA THR A 404 -12.71 -14.00 -26.84
C THR A 404 -12.50 -13.90 -25.34
N GLU A 405 -11.29 -14.19 -24.85
CA GLU A 405 -10.93 -14.12 -23.42
C GLU A 405 -10.20 -12.81 -23.10
N PHE A 406 -10.34 -12.30 -21.87
CA PHE A 406 -9.70 -11.06 -21.43
C PHE A 406 -8.19 -11.01 -21.70
N HIS A 407 -7.46 -12.09 -21.44
CA HIS A 407 -6.00 -12.11 -21.65
C HIS A 407 -5.58 -11.86 -23.10
N ARG A 408 -6.43 -12.15 -24.09
CA ARG A 408 -6.16 -11.85 -25.51
C ARG A 408 -6.28 -10.36 -25.77
N LEU A 409 -7.26 -9.69 -25.18
CA LEU A 409 -7.35 -8.23 -25.20
C LEU A 409 -6.17 -7.60 -24.48
N TRP A 410 -5.78 -8.12 -23.31
CA TRP A 410 -4.58 -7.67 -22.60
C TRP A 410 -3.30 -7.84 -23.44
N SER A 411 -3.20 -8.94 -24.20
CA SER A 411 -2.10 -9.16 -25.15
C SER A 411 -2.06 -8.10 -26.26
N ALA A 412 -3.23 -7.65 -26.75
CA ALA A 412 -3.31 -6.57 -27.71
C ALA A 412 -2.90 -5.22 -27.10
N MET A 413 -3.35 -4.91 -25.88
CA MET A 413 -2.89 -3.74 -25.13
C MET A 413 -1.38 -3.78 -24.89
N GLN A 414 -0.83 -4.97 -24.62
CA GLN A 414 0.61 -5.18 -24.45
C GLN A 414 1.42 -4.83 -25.69
N ILE A 415 0.92 -5.16 -26.87
CA ILE A 415 1.55 -4.70 -28.12
C ILE A 415 1.63 -3.18 -28.15
N VAL A 416 0.54 -2.47 -27.79
CA VAL A 416 0.49 -1.00 -27.81
C VAL A 416 1.49 -0.37 -26.86
N TYR A 417 1.54 -0.78 -25.58
CA TYR A 417 2.48 -0.17 -24.62
C TYR A 417 3.93 -0.64 -24.78
N CYS A 418 4.16 -1.73 -25.53
CA CYS A 418 5.50 -2.16 -25.93
C CYS A 418 6.03 -1.38 -27.15
N MET A 419 5.18 -0.70 -27.92
CA MET A 419 5.64 0.11 -29.05
C MET A 419 6.61 1.20 -28.57
N PRO A 420 7.82 1.29 -29.15
CA PRO A 420 8.74 2.38 -28.89
C PRO A 420 8.13 3.71 -29.33
N VAL A 421 8.23 4.72 -28.47
CA VAL A 421 7.82 6.10 -28.74
C VAL A 421 9.02 6.95 -29.16
N GLY A 422 8.77 8.14 -29.72
CA GLY A 422 9.83 9.08 -30.09
C GLY A 422 10.62 9.59 -28.87
N GLU A 423 11.80 10.18 -29.10
CA GLU A 423 12.68 10.65 -28.01
C GLU A 423 12.06 11.75 -27.12
N ASN A 424 11.09 12.50 -27.66
CA ASN A 424 10.37 13.58 -26.95
C ASN A 424 8.98 13.15 -26.45
N GLU A 425 8.63 11.88 -26.55
CA GLU A 425 7.34 11.36 -26.14
C GLU A 425 7.44 10.56 -24.84
N PHE A 426 6.44 10.68 -23.98
CA PHE A 426 6.40 9.94 -22.73
C PHE A 426 5.99 8.49 -22.96
N THR A 427 6.77 7.59 -22.39
CA THR A 427 6.46 6.15 -22.35
C THR A 427 5.30 5.85 -21.40
N VAL A 428 4.67 4.68 -21.57
CA VAL A 428 3.58 4.22 -20.70
C VAL A 428 4.03 4.08 -19.24
N GLU A 429 5.25 3.58 -19.00
CA GLU A 429 5.81 3.45 -17.65
C GLU A 429 6.06 4.81 -16.97
N GLN A 430 6.29 5.91 -17.71
CA GLN A 430 6.39 7.26 -17.16
C GLN A 430 5.02 7.88 -16.83
N CYS A 431 3.98 7.48 -17.56
CA CYS A 431 2.63 8.02 -17.38
C CYS A 431 1.78 7.22 -16.39
N PHE A 432 1.98 5.91 -16.29
CA PHE A 432 1.14 5.02 -15.47
C PHE A 432 1.92 4.18 -14.44
N GLY A 433 3.25 4.14 -14.53
CA GLY A 433 4.08 3.24 -13.73
C GLY A 433 3.75 1.77 -13.93
N ASP A 434 4.18 0.95 -12.99
CA ASP A 434 3.93 -0.49 -12.98
C ASP A 434 2.48 -0.84 -12.57
N SER A 435 1.72 0.15 -12.08
CA SER A 435 0.35 -0.01 -11.59
C SER A 435 -0.60 -0.51 -12.68
N LEU A 436 -0.44 -0.02 -13.92
CA LEU A 436 -1.17 -0.52 -15.08
C LEU A 436 -0.99 -2.04 -15.24
N ASN A 437 0.26 -2.51 -15.19
CA ASN A 437 0.59 -3.92 -15.31
C ASN A 437 0.06 -4.72 -14.11
N TRP A 438 0.09 -4.15 -12.90
CA TRP A 438 -0.50 -4.79 -11.72
C TRP A 438 -1.98 -5.10 -11.89
N ALA A 439 -2.78 -4.16 -12.42
CA ALA A 439 -4.20 -4.40 -12.64
C ALA A 439 -4.47 -5.43 -13.74
N GLY A 440 -3.84 -5.31 -14.90
CA GLY A 440 -4.04 -6.25 -16.01
C GLY A 440 -3.57 -7.67 -15.68
N CYS A 441 -2.41 -7.80 -15.03
CA CYS A 441 -1.90 -9.09 -14.57
C CYS A 441 -2.77 -9.69 -13.45
N LEU A 442 -3.23 -8.87 -12.50
CA LEU A 442 -4.14 -9.31 -11.44
C LEU A 442 -5.41 -9.92 -12.02
N MET A 443 -6.10 -9.21 -12.91
CA MET A 443 -7.31 -9.72 -13.54
C MET A 443 -7.04 -11.01 -14.32
N THR A 444 -5.92 -11.09 -15.04
CA THR A 444 -5.52 -12.29 -15.79
C THR A 444 -5.32 -13.51 -14.87
N ILE A 445 -4.74 -13.32 -13.67
CA ILE A 445 -4.60 -14.42 -12.69
C ILE A 445 -5.94 -14.80 -12.08
N LEU A 446 -6.73 -13.82 -11.63
CA LEU A 446 -8.00 -14.07 -10.94
C LEU A 446 -9.01 -14.79 -11.83
N LEU A 447 -8.95 -14.56 -13.15
CA LEU A 447 -9.72 -15.27 -14.17
C LEU A 447 -9.18 -16.68 -14.51
N GLY A 448 -8.04 -17.07 -13.94
CA GLY A 448 -7.38 -18.35 -14.27
C GLY A 448 -6.82 -18.41 -15.69
N GLN A 449 -6.45 -17.26 -16.26
CA GLN A 449 -6.01 -17.13 -17.65
C GLN A 449 -4.48 -17.01 -17.81
N GLN A 450 -3.72 -16.87 -16.71
CA GLN A 450 -2.27 -16.65 -16.74
C GLN A 450 -1.49 -17.63 -17.64
N ARG A 451 -1.70 -18.95 -17.49
CA ARG A 451 -0.96 -19.95 -18.27
C ARG A 451 -1.26 -19.83 -19.78
N ARG A 452 -2.50 -19.47 -20.13
CA ARG A 452 -2.90 -19.25 -21.54
C ARG A 452 -2.29 -17.97 -22.08
N PHE A 453 -2.29 -16.91 -21.28
CA PHE A 453 -1.59 -15.65 -21.61
C PHE A 453 -0.11 -15.88 -21.90
N GLU A 454 0.63 -16.54 -21.01
CA GLU A 454 2.06 -16.82 -21.19
C GLU A 454 2.36 -17.64 -22.46
N ALA A 455 1.42 -18.48 -22.88
CA ALA A 455 1.55 -19.30 -24.09
C ALA A 455 1.12 -18.58 -25.38
N LEU A 456 0.11 -17.72 -25.32
CA LEU A 456 -0.60 -17.16 -26.49
C LEU A 456 -0.43 -15.64 -26.65
N ASP A 457 0.32 -14.97 -25.79
CA ASP A 457 0.58 -13.53 -25.90
C ASP A 457 1.33 -13.17 -27.19
N PHE A 458 0.83 -12.16 -27.89
CA PHE A 458 1.36 -11.72 -29.18
C PHE A 458 2.79 -11.17 -29.06
N ALA A 459 3.06 -10.39 -28.00
CA ALA A 459 4.36 -9.78 -27.80
C ALA A 459 5.43 -10.83 -27.46
N TYR A 460 5.10 -11.79 -26.60
CA TYR A 460 5.98 -12.90 -26.25
C TYR A 460 6.30 -13.78 -27.46
N HIS A 461 5.33 -13.94 -28.37
CA HIS A 461 5.55 -14.62 -29.64
C HIS A 461 6.53 -13.89 -30.55
N ILE A 462 6.36 -12.57 -30.75
CA ILE A 462 7.30 -11.72 -31.51
C ILE A 462 8.72 -11.87 -30.94
N LEU A 463 8.87 -11.74 -29.62
CA LEU A 463 10.16 -11.86 -28.94
C LEU A 463 10.79 -13.25 -29.16
N LYS A 464 9.98 -14.32 -29.15
CA LYS A 464 10.45 -15.69 -29.34
C LYS A 464 10.97 -15.92 -30.76
N ILE A 465 10.28 -15.39 -31.77
CA ILE A 465 10.74 -15.47 -33.18
C ILE A 465 11.96 -14.60 -33.40
N ASN A 466 11.97 -13.37 -32.88
CA ASN A 466 13.11 -12.45 -33.03
C ASN A 466 14.39 -13.00 -32.39
N LYS A 467 14.28 -13.71 -31.26
CA LYS A 467 15.43 -14.43 -30.67
C LYS A 467 15.99 -15.55 -31.54
N ALA A 468 15.17 -16.12 -32.43
CA ALA A 468 15.59 -17.19 -33.32
C ALA A 468 16.21 -16.66 -34.62
N ASP A 469 15.65 -15.59 -35.20
CA ASP A 469 16.09 -15.06 -36.49
C ASP A 469 17.03 -13.84 -36.40
N LEU A 470 17.08 -13.17 -35.24
CA LEU A 470 17.93 -12.01 -34.93
C LEU A 470 17.82 -10.85 -35.92
N LYS A 471 16.66 -10.70 -36.58
CA LYS A 471 16.42 -9.60 -37.52
C LYS A 471 16.18 -8.27 -36.80
N ASP A 472 16.55 -7.16 -37.45
CA ASP A 472 16.42 -5.80 -36.92
C ASP A 472 15.95 -4.83 -38.01
N ASP A 473 14.70 -5.03 -38.43
CA ASP A 473 14.05 -4.19 -39.44
C ASP A 473 13.17 -3.11 -38.78
N VAL A 474 12.84 -2.08 -39.55
CA VAL A 474 11.88 -1.04 -39.15
C VAL A 474 10.56 -1.29 -39.87
N ILE A 475 9.52 -1.66 -39.12
CA ILE A 475 8.20 -2.02 -39.66
C ILE A 475 7.19 -0.95 -39.22
N LYS A 476 6.58 -0.24 -40.18
CA LYS A 476 5.61 0.84 -39.91
C LYS A 476 6.10 1.88 -38.88
N GLY A 477 7.39 2.24 -38.97
CA GLY A 477 8.04 3.19 -38.05
C GLY A 477 8.49 2.60 -36.71
N VAL A 478 8.20 1.33 -36.44
CA VAL A 478 8.62 0.64 -35.22
C VAL A 478 9.94 -0.11 -35.46
N ASN A 479 10.98 0.24 -34.71
CA ASN A 479 12.22 -0.54 -34.70
C ASN A 479 12.01 -1.85 -33.93
N LEU A 480 12.19 -2.98 -34.62
CA LEU A 480 11.90 -4.32 -34.11
C LEU A 480 12.75 -4.69 -32.89
N ARG A 481 14.05 -4.36 -32.89
CA ARG A 481 14.94 -4.64 -31.76
C ARG A 481 14.55 -3.87 -30.50
N ARG A 482 14.31 -2.56 -30.62
CA ARG A 482 13.82 -1.73 -29.50
C ARG A 482 12.48 -2.24 -28.97
N MET A 483 11.58 -2.67 -29.85
CA MET A 483 10.32 -3.28 -29.43
C MET A 483 10.56 -4.58 -28.65
N CYS A 484 11.40 -5.49 -29.16
CA CYS A 484 11.71 -6.75 -28.47
C CYS A 484 12.37 -6.53 -27.10
N ASP A 485 13.26 -5.54 -26.98
CA ASP A 485 13.87 -5.15 -25.71
C ASP A 485 12.81 -4.65 -24.70
N ARG A 486 11.84 -3.83 -25.15
CA ARG A 486 10.70 -3.39 -24.33
C ARG A 486 9.81 -4.56 -23.92
N ILE A 487 9.46 -5.43 -24.87
CA ILE A 487 8.66 -6.64 -24.59
C ILE A 487 9.34 -7.49 -23.52
N ARG A 488 10.66 -7.68 -23.60
CA ARG A 488 11.39 -8.45 -22.59
C ARG A 488 11.31 -7.82 -21.20
N LYS A 489 11.35 -6.49 -21.09
CA LYS A 489 11.20 -5.79 -19.80
C LYS A 489 9.80 -6.01 -19.21
N PHE A 490 8.74 -5.83 -20.00
CA PHE A 490 7.37 -6.08 -19.55
C PHE A 490 7.11 -7.56 -19.25
N GLN A 491 7.73 -8.48 -19.99
CA GLN A 491 7.66 -9.91 -19.69
C GLN A 491 8.22 -10.20 -18.29
N ILE A 492 9.37 -9.64 -17.93
CA ILE A 492 9.96 -9.81 -16.61
C ILE A 492 9.04 -9.22 -15.53
N LEU A 493 8.52 -8.01 -15.76
CA LEU A 493 7.58 -7.35 -14.83
C LEU A 493 6.32 -8.20 -14.60
N ASN A 494 5.66 -8.64 -15.67
CA ASN A 494 4.46 -9.47 -15.60
C ASN A 494 4.74 -10.77 -14.85
N THR A 495 5.86 -11.44 -15.11
CA THR A 495 6.25 -12.67 -14.38
C THR A 495 6.45 -12.40 -12.89
N GLN A 496 7.05 -11.26 -12.51
CA GLN A 496 7.21 -10.89 -11.09
C GLN A 496 5.86 -10.63 -10.41
N ILE A 497 4.96 -9.91 -11.08
CA ILE A 497 3.60 -9.65 -10.56
C ILE A 497 2.86 -10.97 -10.41
N PHE A 498 2.90 -11.83 -11.43
CA PHE A 498 2.28 -13.15 -11.39
C PHE A 498 2.81 -14.00 -10.24
N ALA A 499 4.13 -14.06 -10.05
CA ALA A 499 4.73 -14.80 -8.95
C ALA A 499 4.29 -14.26 -7.57
N THR A 500 4.21 -12.94 -7.44
CA THR A 500 3.80 -12.28 -6.20
C THR A 500 2.36 -12.62 -5.85
N VAL A 501 1.42 -12.41 -6.77
CA VAL A 501 0.00 -12.67 -6.51
C VAL A 501 -0.26 -14.17 -6.31
N ASN A 502 0.39 -15.06 -7.07
CA ASN A 502 0.27 -16.51 -6.87
C ASN A 502 0.74 -16.96 -5.47
N LYS A 503 1.69 -16.25 -4.85
CA LYS A 503 2.12 -16.56 -3.49
C LYS A 503 0.98 -16.34 -2.47
N TYR A 504 0.18 -15.31 -2.67
CA TYR A 504 -0.96 -14.98 -1.82
C TYR A 504 -2.24 -15.77 -2.15
N MET A 505 -2.37 -16.30 -3.36
CA MET A 505 -3.52 -17.16 -3.73
C MET A 505 -3.35 -18.61 -3.29
N LYS A 506 -2.14 -19.03 -2.89
CA LYS A 506 -1.80 -20.40 -2.48
C LYS A 506 -1.76 -20.61 -0.96
N SER A 507 -1.98 -19.56 -0.17
CA SER A 507 -1.94 -19.62 1.30
C SER A 507 -3.22 -20.20 1.93
N GLY A 508 -4.31 -20.35 1.17
CA GLY A 508 -5.48 -21.13 1.57
C GLY A 508 -5.19 -22.64 1.55
N ASP A 509 -5.13 -23.24 2.74
CA ASP A 509 -5.11 -24.67 3.06
C ASP A 509 -5.01 -25.64 1.86
N ALA A 510 -3.77 -26.00 1.51
CA ALA A 510 -3.52 -27.15 0.64
C ALA A 510 -4.04 -28.48 1.23
N ASP A 511 -4.33 -28.51 2.54
CA ASP A 511 -4.80 -29.70 3.26
C ASP A 511 -6.33 -29.81 3.38
N SER A 512 -7.11 -28.76 3.04
CA SER A 512 -8.59 -28.77 3.17
C SER A 512 -9.35 -28.64 1.84
N LEU A 513 -8.66 -28.45 0.72
CA LEU A 513 -9.27 -28.50 -0.60
C LEU A 513 -9.51 -29.96 -1.02
N PRO A 514 -10.76 -30.38 -1.31
CA PRO A 514 -10.99 -31.67 -1.95
C PRO A 514 -10.19 -31.70 -3.24
N VAL A 515 -9.48 -32.81 -3.50
CA VAL A 515 -8.68 -33.07 -4.72
C VAL A 515 -9.27 -32.29 -5.90
N GLU A 516 -8.61 -31.21 -6.33
CA GLU A 516 -9.15 -30.32 -7.36
C GLU A 516 -9.60 -31.20 -8.53
N HIS A 517 -10.90 -31.19 -8.82
CA HIS A 517 -11.47 -32.05 -9.85
C HIS A 517 -10.98 -31.58 -11.21
N VAL A 518 -9.87 -32.14 -11.67
CA VAL A 518 -9.32 -31.86 -12.99
C VAL A 518 -10.25 -32.48 -14.02
N ARG A 519 -10.62 -31.69 -15.04
CA ARG A 519 -11.44 -32.18 -16.15
C ARG A 519 -10.68 -33.28 -16.90
N CYS A 520 -11.18 -34.52 -16.83
CA CYS A 520 -10.66 -35.66 -17.58
C CYS A 520 -11.22 -35.71 -19.00
N PHE A 521 -10.42 -36.22 -19.92
CA PHE A 521 -10.86 -36.52 -21.29
C PHE A 521 -11.01 -38.03 -21.46
N GLN A 522 -12.09 -38.44 -22.12
CA GLN A 522 -12.34 -39.86 -22.39
C GLN A 522 -11.36 -40.36 -23.45
N PRO A 523 -10.75 -41.56 -23.28
CA PRO A 523 -9.98 -42.18 -24.34
C PRO A 523 -10.88 -42.54 -25.54
N PRO A 524 -10.30 -42.77 -26.73
CA PRO A 524 -11.07 -43.21 -27.89
C PRO A 524 -11.85 -44.48 -27.57
N ILE A 525 -13.18 -44.44 -27.68
CA ILE A 525 -14.04 -45.60 -27.45
C ILE A 525 -14.15 -46.40 -28.75
N HIS A 526 -13.84 -47.69 -28.69
CA HIS A 526 -13.99 -48.58 -29.84
C HIS A 526 -15.47 -48.74 -30.22
N GLN A 527 -15.80 -48.68 -31.52
CA GLN A 527 -17.19 -48.66 -32.02
C GLN A 527 -18.04 -49.85 -31.54
N SER A 528 -17.42 -51.01 -31.26
CA SER A 528 -18.11 -52.20 -30.74
C SER A 528 -18.65 -52.04 -29.32
N LEU A 529 -18.10 -51.12 -28.53
CA LEU A 529 -18.53 -50.82 -27.16
C LEU A 529 -19.45 -49.58 -27.12
N ALA A 530 -19.40 -48.72 -28.15
CA ALA A 530 -20.21 -47.51 -28.23
C ALA A 530 -21.71 -47.77 -28.46
N SER A 531 -22.08 -48.93 -29.01
CA SER A 531 -23.48 -49.34 -29.26
C SER A 531 -24.13 -50.09 -28.09
N SER A 532 -23.40 -50.29 -26.98
CA SER A 532 -23.89 -50.97 -25.77
C SER A 532 -23.91 -50.07 -24.52
N CYS A 533 -23.69 -48.76 -24.69
CA CYS A 533 -23.86 -47.73 -23.65
C CYS A 533 -25.06 -46.83 -23.93
#